data_AF-A0A1H4EIB6-F1
#
_entry.id   AF-A0A1H4EIB6-F1
#
_cell.length_a   1.000
_cell.length_b   1.000
_cell.length_c   1.000
_cell.angle_alpha   90.00
_cell.angle_beta   90.00
_cell.angle_gamma   90.00
#
_symmetry.space_group_name_H-M   'P 1'
#
loop_
_entity.id
_entity.type
_entity.pdbx_description
1 polymer ?
#
loop_
_entity_poly.entity_id
_entity_poly.type
_entity_poly.pdbx_seq_one_letter_code
_entity_poly.pdbx_strand_id
1 'polypeptide(L)'
;MKILLRIAVVAVTGALIAGCCNCRAYQKKARRPLAGTEWQLIQLGGETVRPEKGTFTLTLLAEGNRLSAVGACNRLSGIYKTDDKRSLKLGPIASTMMACPGMEREHAFAQALEATTHYDMDGPMLLLLSNGELKAVFQAKP
;
A
#
# COMPACT_ATOMS: atom_id res chain seq x y z
N MET A 1 24.70 -44.69 54.80
CA MET A 1 25.81 -44.56 53.83
C MET A 1 25.37 -43.51 52.81
N LYS A 2 25.89 -42.27 52.88
CA LYS A 2 27.05 -41.78 52.11
C LYS A 2 26.74 -41.91 50.60
N ILE A 3 26.57 -40.87 49.77
CA ILE A 3 27.26 -39.58 49.70
C ILE A 3 26.45 -38.60 48.83
N LEU A 4 26.41 -37.34 49.26
CA LEU A 4 26.05 -36.14 48.51
C LEU A 4 27.05 -35.92 47.36
N LEU A 5 26.58 -35.69 46.14
CA LEU A 5 27.41 -35.08 45.10
C LEU A 5 26.64 -33.91 44.47
N ARG A 6 26.96 -32.72 44.96
CA ARG A 6 26.75 -31.44 44.29
C ARG A 6 27.65 -31.46 43.04
N ILE A 7 27.08 -31.37 41.85
CA ILE A 7 27.81 -30.94 40.66
C ILE A 7 27.07 -29.75 40.07
N ALA A 8 27.88 -28.73 39.81
CA ALA A 8 27.51 -27.36 39.56
C ALA A 8 26.75 -27.17 38.23
N VAL A 9 25.92 -26.13 38.27
CA VAL A 9 25.31 -25.42 37.15
C VAL A 9 26.30 -25.18 36.01
N VAL A 10 25.94 -25.60 34.80
CA VAL A 10 26.19 -24.80 33.59
C VAL A 10 24.87 -24.75 32.83
N ALA A 11 24.08 -23.72 33.14
CA ALA A 11 22.97 -23.32 32.30
C ALA A 11 23.55 -22.77 30.99
N VAL A 12 23.54 -23.60 29.93
CA VAL A 12 23.73 -23.07 28.57
C VAL A 12 22.38 -22.52 28.14
N THR A 13 22.09 -21.30 28.60
CA THR A 13 21.07 -20.45 28.02
C THR A 13 21.50 -20.11 26.60
N GLY A 14 21.01 -20.88 25.63
CA GLY A 14 21.06 -20.50 24.22
C GLY A 14 20.11 -19.33 23.97
N ALA A 15 20.56 -18.11 24.24
CA ALA A 15 19.85 -16.89 23.90
C ALA A 15 19.90 -16.67 22.39
N LEU A 16 18.91 -17.20 21.66
CA LEU A 16 18.59 -16.79 20.28
C LEU A 16 17.48 -15.74 20.30
N ILE A 17 17.77 -14.54 20.80
CA ILE A 17 16.83 -13.41 20.72
C ILE A 17 17.61 -12.13 20.43
N ALA A 18 17.60 -11.66 19.18
CA ALA A 18 17.83 -10.24 18.86
C ALA A 18 17.56 -9.84 17.38
N GLY A 19 17.05 -10.72 16.51
CA GLY A 19 16.83 -10.36 15.09
C GLY A 19 15.51 -9.62 14.78
N CYS A 20 14.47 -9.73 15.63
CA CYS A 20 13.12 -9.30 15.27
C CYS A 20 12.76 -7.84 15.63
N CYS A 21 13.61 -7.11 16.37
CA CYS A 21 13.24 -5.76 16.83
C CYS A 21 13.31 -4.67 15.75
N ASN A 22 14.14 -4.84 14.71
CA ASN A 22 14.33 -3.80 13.70
C ASN A 22 13.15 -3.64 12.73
N CYS A 23 12.38 -4.71 12.47
CA CYS A 23 11.21 -4.62 11.60
C CYS A 23 10.12 -3.72 12.20
N ARG A 24 9.90 -3.79 13.51
CA ARG A 24 8.83 -3.03 14.18
C ARG A 24 9.12 -1.52 14.23
N ALA A 25 10.39 -1.14 14.45
CA ALA A 25 10.81 0.25 14.43
C ALA A 25 10.76 0.86 13.02
N TYR A 26 11.18 0.09 12.00
CA TYR A 26 11.08 0.49 10.59
C TYR A 26 9.62 0.73 10.16
N GLN A 27 8.72 -0.20 10.49
CA GLN A 27 7.28 -0.07 10.19
C GLN A 27 6.65 1.18 10.83
N LYS A 28 7.02 1.53 12.06
CA LYS A 28 6.49 2.72 12.73
C LYS A 28 6.91 4.02 12.04
N LYS A 29 8.13 4.09 11.52
CA LYS A 29 8.66 5.28 10.82
C LYS A 29 8.15 5.37 9.38
N ALA A 30 7.93 4.23 8.72
CA ALA A 30 7.54 4.15 7.32
C ALA A 30 6.03 4.21 7.10
N ARG A 31 5.20 3.92 8.13
CA ARG A 31 3.74 3.93 8.01
C ARG A 31 3.25 5.33 7.63
N ARG A 32 2.50 5.41 6.53
CA ARG A 32 1.80 6.61 6.08
C ARG A 32 0.28 6.44 6.29
N PRO A 33 -0.47 7.52 6.53
CA PRO A 33 -1.93 7.44 6.55
C PRO A 33 -2.45 7.12 5.14
N LEU A 34 -3.54 6.36 5.03
CA LEU A 34 -4.19 6.10 3.73
C LEU A 34 -4.63 7.42 3.06
N ALA A 35 -5.38 8.23 3.80
CA ALA A 35 -5.84 9.54 3.38
C ALA A 35 -4.82 10.63 3.73
N GLY A 36 -4.71 11.66 2.89
CA GLY A 36 -3.74 12.75 3.02
C GLY A 36 -2.34 12.41 2.52
N THR A 37 -2.10 11.19 2.04
CA THR A 37 -0.86 10.78 1.39
C THR A 37 -1.03 10.84 -0.13
N GLU A 38 -0.02 11.36 -0.83
CA GLU A 38 0.09 11.22 -2.30
C GLU A 38 0.79 9.89 -2.62
N TRP A 39 0.10 9.02 -3.33
CA TRP A 39 0.53 7.68 -3.70
C TRP A 39 0.97 7.66 -5.16
N GLN A 40 2.18 7.17 -5.43
CA GLN A 40 2.75 7.01 -6.77
C GLN A 40 2.65 5.55 -7.21
N LEU A 41 2.04 5.26 -8.35
CA LEU A 41 1.97 3.91 -8.90
C LEU A 41 3.36 3.35 -9.22
N ILE A 42 3.60 2.10 -8.83
CA ILE A 42 4.84 1.36 -9.16
C ILE A 42 4.56 -0.01 -9.78
N GLN A 43 3.33 -0.51 -9.69
CA GLN A 43 2.91 -1.77 -10.31
C GLN A 43 1.42 -1.70 -10.66
N LEU A 44 1.05 -2.19 -11.84
CA LEU A 44 -0.33 -2.23 -12.33
C LEU A 44 -0.60 -3.55 -13.03
N GLY A 45 -1.63 -4.28 -12.61
CA GLY A 45 -2.01 -5.54 -13.25
C GLY A 45 -0.89 -6.60 -13.27
N GLY A 46 0.03 -6.55 -12.30
CA GLY A 46 1.21 -7.43 -12.25
C GLY A 46 2.46 -6.85 -12.90
N GLU A 47 2.36 -5.85 -13.77
CA GLU A 47 3.49 -5.24 -14.47
C GLU A 47 4.13 -4.10 -13.67
N THR A 48 5.46 -4.04 -13.65
CA THR A 48 6.19 -2.93 -13.02
C THR A 48 6.04 -1.66 -13.85
N VAL A 49 5.67 -0.57 -13.18
CA VAL A 49 5.57 0.77 -13.75
C VAL A 49 6.73 1.59 -13.22
N ARG A 50 7.53 2.18 -14.13
CA ARG A 50 8.57 3.13 -13.75
C ARG A 50 7.89 4.44 -13.32
N PRO A 51 8.12 4.94 -12.10
CA PRO A 51 7.53 6.20 -11.66
C PRO A 51 7.98 7.37 -12.52
N GLU A 52 7.01 8.19 -12.92
CA GLU A 52 7.23 9.42 -13.66
C GLU A 52 6.56 10.57 -12.91
N LYS A 53 7.22 11.74 -12.87
CA LYS A 53 6.73 12.85 -12.08
C LYS A 53 5.41 13.37 -12.66
N GLY A 54 4.35 13.31 -11.85
CA GLY A 54 3.06 13.90 -12.18
C GLY A 54 2.13 13.00 -13.00
N THR A 55 2.46 11.72 -13.16
CA THR A 55 1.59 10.72 -13.78
C THR A 55 1.34 9.56 -12.82
N PHE A 56 0.20 8.88 -13.00
CA PHE A 56 -0.21 7.72 -12.20
C PHE A 56 -0.12 7.95 -10.69
N THR A 57 -0.70 9.05 -10.21
CA THR A 57 -0.80 9.37 -8.79
C THR A 57 -2.22 9.20 -8.27
N LEU A 58 -2.33 8.93 -6.97
CA LEU A 58 -3.60 8.78 -6.25
C LEU A 58 -3.50 9.49 -4.90
N THR A 59 -4.49 10.31 -4.58
CA THR A 59 -4.64 10.94 -3.26
C THR A 59 -6.07 10.76 -2.78
N LEU A 60 -6.22 10.19 -1.59
CA LEU A 60 -7.49 10.11 -0.88
C LEU A 60 -7.57 11.28 0.10
N LEU A 61 -8.55 12.16 -0.11
CA LEU A 61 -8.77 13.37 0.66
C LEU A 61 -9.78 13.07 1.77
N ALA A 62 -9.34 13.19 3.03
CA ALA A 62 -10.21 12.96 4.19
C ALA A 62 -11.42 13.91 4.20
N GLU A 63 -11.23 15.15 3.73
CA GLU A 63 -12.31 16.11 3.57
C GLU A 63 -13.26 15.67 2.44
N GLY A 64 -14.53 15.45 2.81
CA GLY A 64 -15.58 15.07 1.86
C GLY A 64 -15.42 13.66 1.26
N ASN A 65 -14.51 12.84 1.78
CA ASN A 65 -14.21 11.49 1.29
C ASN A 65 -13.98 11.45 -0.23
N ARG A 66 -13.14 12.36 -0.71
CA ARG A 66 -12.87 12.54 -2.14
C ARG A 66 -11.63 11.80 -2.59
N LEU A 67 -11.65 11.31 -3.80
CA LEU A 67 -10.49 10.77 -4.50
C LEU A 67 -10.07 11.76 -5.58
N SER A 68 -8.76 11.99 -5.69
CA SER A 68 -8.11 12.67 -6.79
C SER A 68 -7.00 11.78 -7.32
N ALA A 69 -6.97 11.54 -8.62
CA ALA A 69 -5.91 10.77 -9.26
C ALA A 69 -5.50 11.42 -10.58
N VAL A 70 -4.27 11.15 -11.00
CA VAL A 70 -3.74 11.57 -12.29
C VAL A 70 -3.30 10.31 -13.02
N GLY A 71 -3.81 10.08 -14.22
CA GLY A 71 -3.37 9.00 -15.10
C GLY A 71 -2.08 9.35 -15.85
N ALA A 72 -1.86 8.72 -17.00
CA ALA A 72 -0.89 9.16 -17.99
C ALA A 72 -1.36 10.41 -18.74
N CYS A 73 -2.67 10.51 -19.02
CA CYS A 73 -3.23 11.56 -19.84
C CYS A 73 -4.30 12.36 -19.10
N ASN A 74 -5.23 11.69 -18.42
CA ASN A 74 -6.38 12.34 -17.82
C ASN A 74 -6.25 12.53 -16.31
N ARG A 75 -7.03 13.48 -15.81
CA ARG A 75 -7.26 13.62 -14.37
C ARG A 75 -8.52 12.87 -14.02
N LEU A 76 -8.45 12.10 -12.95
CA LEU A 76 -9.53 11.30 -12.43
C LEU A 76 -9.96 11.82 -11.06
N SER A 77 -11.25 11.78 -10.79
CA SER A 77 -11.82 12.22 -9.52
C SER A 77 -13.00 11.36 -9.14
N GLY A 78 -13.30 11.30 -7.86
CA GLY A 78 -14.41 10.51 -7.37
C GLY A 78 -14.59 10.66 -5.87
N ILE A 79 -15.35 9.73 -5.31
CA ILE A 79 -15.50 9.57 -3.86
C ILE A 79 -14.89 8.24 -3.44
N TYR A 80 -14.53 8.09 -2.17
CA TYR A 80 -14.15 6.79 -1.63
C TYR A 80 -14.89 6.52 -0.32
N LYS A 81 -14.94 5.24 0.06
CA LYS A 81 -15.40 4.80 1.38
C LYS A 81 -14.40 3.78 1.90
N THR A 82 -14.04 3.92 3.17
CA THR A 82 -13.16 2.97 3.87
C THR A 82 -13.67 2.74 5.28
N ASP A 83 -13.34 1.58 5.85
CA ASP A 83 -13.60 1.24 7.24
C ASP A 83 -12.34 0.74 7.96
N ASP A 84 -12.49 0.41 9.25
CA ASP A 84 -11.42 -0.11 10.10
C ASP A 84 -10.96 -1.53 9.72
N LYS A 85 -11.72 -2.23 8.87
CA LYS A 85 -11.39 -3.57 8.36
C LYS A 85 -10.64 -3.51 7.01
N ARG A 86 -10.20 -2.32 6.61
CA ARG A 86 -9.51 -2.06 5.34
C ARG A 86 -10.33 -2.41 4.09
N SER A 87 -11.66 -2.36 4.20
CA SER A 87 -12.45 -2.23 2.99
C SER A 87 -12.15 -0.86 2.37
N LEU A 88 -12.02 -0.81 1.05
CA LEU A 88 -11.86 0.43 0.30
C LEU A 88 -12.63 0.30 -0.99
N LYS A 89 -13.69 1.11 -1.11
CA LYS A 89 -14.44 1.23 -2.35
C LYS A 89 -14.20 2.61 -2.92
N LEU A 90 -13.64 2.65 -4.11
CA LEU A 90 -13.57 3.87 -4.91
C LEU A 90 -14.90 3.93 -5.68
N GLY A 91 -15.66 5.00 -5.46
CA GLY A 91 -16.93 5.23 -6.14
C GLY A 91 -16.73 5.48 -7.65
N PRO A 92 -17.80 5.83 -8.37
CA PRO A 92 -17.71 6.12 -9.80
C PRO A 92 -16.59 7.14 -10.08
N ILE A 93 -15.69 6.77 -10.99
CA ILE A 93 -14.55 7.60 -11.35
C ILE A 93 -14.95 8.49 -12.53
N ALA A 94 -14.92 9.79 -12.31
CA ALA A 94 -15.03 10.78 -13.38
C ALA A 94 -13.63 11.06 -13.94
N SER A 95 -13.50 11.14 -15.26
CA SER A 95 -12.25 11.44 -15.95
C SER A 95 -12.42 12.63 -16.90
N THR A 96 -11.36 13.41 -17.07
CA THR A 96 -11.27 14.30 -18.25
C THR A 96 -11.25 13.46 -19.54
N MET A 97 -11.60 14.07 -20.68
CA MET A 97 -11.70 13.38 -21.99
C MET A 97 -10.61 13.84 -22.97
N MET A 98 -9.36 13.93 -22.50
CA MET A 98 -8.20 14.16 -23.37
C MET A 98 -7.79 12.86 -24.04
N ALA A 99 -7.42 12.96 -25.33
CA ALA A 99 -6.86 11.86 -26.10
C ALA A 99 -5.34 12.01 -26.19
N CYS A 100 -4.61 11.01 -25.70
CA CYS A 100 -3.15 10.91 -25.81
C CYS A 100 -2.76 9.57 -26.46
N PRO A 101 -1.53 9.41 -26.98
CA PRO A 101 -1.01 8.09 -27.30
C PRO A 101 -0.92 7.19 -26.05
N GLY A 102 -1.10 5.88 -26.21
CA GLY A 102 -0.91 4.91 -25.12
C GLY A 102 -2.03 4.85 -24.08
N MET A 103 -3.28 5.08 -24.49
CA MET A 103 -4.47 5.05 -23.61
C MET A 103 -4.71 3.70 -22.92
N GLU A 104 -4.10 2.60 -23.37
CA GLU A 104 -4.26 1.29 -22.72
C GLU A 104 -3.88 1.33 -21.22
N ARG A 105 -2.77 1.99 -20.88
CA ARG A 105 -2.38 2.13 -19.45
C ARG A 105 -3.28 3.08 -18.69
N GLU A 106 -3.81 4.12 -19.34
CA GLU A 106 -4.80 5.03 -18.76
C GLU A 106 -6.05 4.25 -18.33
N HIS A 107 -6.57 3.43 -19.24
CA HIS A 107 -7.76 2.61 -19.02
C HIS A 107 -7.50 1.54 -17.97
N ALA A 108 -6.37 0.82 -18.04
CA ALA A 108 -6.00 -0.17 -17.03
C ALA A 108 -5.87 0.45 -15.63
N PHE A 109 -5.33 1.67 -15.53
CA PHE A 109 -5.24 2.39 -14.26
C PHE A 109 -6.62 2.75 -13.71
N ALA A 110 -7.50 3.34 -14.52
CA ALA A 110 -8.87 3.64 -14.13
C ALA A 110 -9.64 2.39 -13.69
N GLN A 111 -9.54 1.30 -14.45
CA GLN A 111 -10.17 0.02 -14.13
C GLN A 111 -9.65 -0.59 -12.83
N ALA A 112 -8.34 -0.50 -12.56
CA ALA A 112 -7.78 -0.99 -11.29
C ALA A 112 -8.34 -0.20 -10.09
N LEU A 113 -8.50 1.12 -10.23
CA LEU A 113 -9.14 1.94 -9.19
C LEU A 113 -10.61 1.54 -9.00
N GLU A 114 -11.39 1.44 -10.08
CA GLU A 114 -12.80 1.06 -10.03
C GLU A 114 -13.03 -0.35 -9.45
N ALA A 115 -12.13 -1.29 -9.74
CA ALA A 115 -12.22 -2.66 -9.26
C ALA A 115 -11.83 -2.83 -7.78
N THR A 116 -11.27 -1.80 -7.15
CA THR A 116 -10.76 -1.89 -5.76
C THR A 116 -11.88 -2.14 -4.77
N THR A 117 -11.73 -3.19 -3.96
CA THR A 117 -12.65 -3.52 -2.86
C THR A 117 -11.97 -3.49 -1.49
N HIS A 118 -10.66 -3.69 -1.44
CA HIS A 118 -9.86 -3.70 -0.23
C HIS A 118 -8.50 -3.08 -0.49
N TYR A 119 -7.80 -2.73 0.58
CA TYR A 119 -6.40 -2.35 0.52
C TYR A 119 -5.59 -3.04 1.60
N ASP A 120 -4.28 -3.13 1.35
CA ASP A 120 -3.30 -3.41 2.41
C ASP A 120 -2.20 -2.35 2.38
N MET A 121 -1.46 -2.26 3.47
CA MET A 121 -0.34 -1.35 3.61
C MET A 121 0.85 -2.06 4.23
N ASP A 122 2.00 -1.94 3.57
CA ASP A 122 3.29 -2.39 4.09
C ASP A 122 4.27 -1.21 4.10
N GLY A 123 4.54 -0.66 5.29
CA GLY A 123 5.38 0.53 5.43
C GLY A 123 4.90 1.69 4.53
N PRO A 124 5.70 2.10 3.52
CA PRO A 124 5.35 3.17 2.59
C PRO A 124 4.54 2.69 1.39
N MET A 125 4.08 1.43 1.36
CA MET A 125 3.41 0.82 0.21
C MET A 125 1.91 0.76 0.46
N LEU A 126 1.13 1.04 -0.58
CA LEU A 126 -0.31 0.84 -0.63
C LEU A 126 -0.61 -0.20 -1.71
N LEU A 127 -1.29 -1.27 -1.34
CA LEU A 127 -1.71 -2.33 -2.24
C LEU A 127 -3.22 -2.23 -2.41
N LEU A 128 -3.68 -2.10 -3.65
CA LEU A 128 -5.11 -2.13 -3.97
C LEU A 128 -5.50 -3.52 -4.44
N LEU A 129 -6.55 -4.08 -3.83
CA LEU A 129 -7.02 -5.43 -4.11
C LEU A 129 -8.47 -5.42 -4.58
N SER A 130 -8.78 -6.39 -5.44
CA SER A 130 -10.14 -6.75 -5.81
C SER A 130 -10.37 -8.20 -5.43
N ASN A 131 -11.19 -8.44 -4.41
CA ASN A 131 -11.57 -9.78 -3.94
C ASN A 131 -10.37 -10.71 -3.66
N GLY A 132 -9.28 -10.14 -3.12
CA GLY A 132 -8.04 -10.85 -2.79
C GLY A 132 -6.98 -10.85 -3.91
N GLU A 133 -7.32 -10.41 -5.12
CA GLU A 133 -6.37 -10.27 -6.22
C GLU A 133 -5.72 -8.88 -6.21
N LEU A 134 -4.41 -8.82 -6.34
CA LEU A 134 -3.65 -7.57 -6.40
C LEU A 134 -3.89 -6.86 -7.74
N LYS A 135 -4.35 -5.61 -7.70
CA LYS A 135 -4.62 -4.80 -8.90
C LYS A 135 -3.58 -3.71 -9.15
N ALA A 136 -3.13 -3.07 -8.08
CA ALA A 136 -2.11 -2.02 -8.18
C ALA A 136 -1.29 -1.94 -6.89
N VAL A 137 -0.03 -1.54 -7.04
CA VAL A 137 0.86 -1.20 -5.92
C VAL A 137 1.32 0.23 -6.10
N PHE A 138 1.24 0.99 -5.02
CA PHE A 138 1.72 2.36 -4.94
C PHE A 138 2.76 2.49 -3.83
N GLN A 139 3.63 3.48 -4.00
CA GLN A 139 4.55 3.94 -2.97
C GLN A 139 4.16 5.36 -2.55
N ALA A 140 4.17 5.63 -1.25
CA ALA A 140 3.97 6.97 -0.72
C ALA A 140 5.09 7.90 -1.19
N LYS A 141 4.72 9.06 -1.71
CA LYS A 141 5.68 10.12 -2.01
C LYS A 141 6.18 10.73 -0.69
N PRO A 142 7.47 11.10 -0.60
CA PRO A 142 8.10 11.58 0.64
C PRO A 142 7.36 12.71 1.35
#